data_AF-A0A2V3HNZ0-F1
#
_entry.id   AF-A0A2V3HNZ0-F1
#
_cell.length_a   1.000
_cell.length_b   1.000
_cell.length_c   1.000
_cell.angle_alpha   90.00
_cell.angle_beta   90.00
_cell.angle_gamma   90.00
#
_symmetry.space_group_name_H-M   'P 1'
#
loop_
_entity.id
_entity.type
_entity.pdbx_description
1 polymer ?
#
loop_
_entity_poly.entity_id
_entity_poly.type
_entity_poly.pdbx_seq_one_letter_code
_entity_poly.pdbx_strand_id
1 'polypeptide(L)'
;MARTTRLILMAVTVLLLLPAVSAHEQKEFTVILLDEGPLPSGVGEGILFEGDYLFFRNHDSRDSARHRVLIDADGDGTFEGVDDIDTGWMDTSCETNETGHKLDEDCQAAALVHLSPETGLLPSNLTMSVQIEYEGALAEHPFYANYALDEHDSVTEPSDQPVPEEHRAAYLRSLIVLSLFGASFILLKLLCSTEEEE
;
A
#
# COMPACT_ATOMS: atom_id res chain seq x y z
N MET A 1 11.70 10.08 44.90
CA MET A 1 11.72 10.93 43.69
C MET A 1 12.79 10.47 42.69
N ALA A 2 14.05 10.22 43.11
CA ALA A 2 15.13 9.77 42.20
C ALA A 2 14.89 8.41 41.49
N ARG A 3 14.26 7.43 42.16
CA ARG A 3 14.04 6.08 41.60
C ARG A 3 13.02 6.06 40.45
N THR A 4 11.95 6.84 40.55
CA THR A 4 10.94 7.01 39.51
C THR A 4 11.50 7.75 38.29
N THR A 5 12.34 8.76 38.51
CA THR A 5 13.00 9.49 37.41
C THR A 5 13.96 8.60 36.62
N ARG A 6 14.71 7.72 37.30
CA ARG A 6 15.61 6.74 36.66
C ARG A 6 14.84 5.72 35.80
N LEU A 7 13.70 5.24 36.29
CA LEU A 7 12.84 4.31 35.54
C LEU A 7 12.24 4.96 34.29
N ILE A 8 11.75 6.20 34.40
CA ILE A 8 11.19 6.95 33.27
C ILE A 8 12.27 7.18 32.21
N LEU A 9 13.46 7.61 32.64
CA LEU A 9 14.58 7.84 31.73
C LEU A 9 14.99 6.55 31.00
N MET A 10 15.06 5.43 31.71
CA MET A 10 15.41 4.13 31.11
C MET A 10 14.32 3.67 30.13
N ALA A 11 13.05 3.89 30.43
CA ALA A 11 11.95 3.58 29.52
C ALA A 11 12.01 4.43 28.24
N VAL A 12 12.32 5.73 28.38
CA VAL A 12 12.47 6.63 27.23
C VAL A 12 13.67 6.26 26.37
N THR A 13 14.82 5.91 26.96
CA THR A 13 15.98 5.46 26.18
C THR A 13 15.73 4.13 25.47
N VAL A 14 15.04 3.19 26.10
CA VAL A 14 14.62 1.93 25.44
C VAL A 14 13.67 2.21 24.27
N LEU A 15 12.71 3.13 24.44
CA LEU A 15 11.78 3.52 23.38
C LEU A 15 12.49 4.19 22.19
N LEU A 16 13.54 4.97 22.46
CA LEU A 16 14.37 5.62 21.43
C LEU A 16 15.34 4.66 20.71
N LEU A 17 15.59 3.47 21.28
CA LEU A 17 16.41 2.42 20.69
C LEU A 17 15.61 1.44 19.82
N LEU A 18 14.28 1.58 19.77
CA LEU A 18 13.47 0.76 18.88
C LEU A 18 13.77 1.14 17.42
N PRO A 19 13.97 0.15 16.53
CA PRO A 19 14.15 0.43 15.11
C PRO A 19 12.90 1.13 14.57
N ALA A 20 13.11 2.17 13.77
CA ALA A 20 12.03 2.71 12.97
C ALA A 20 11.72 1.69 11.86
N VAL A 21 10.51 1.14 11.87
CA VAL A 21 9.96 0.44 10.71
C VAL A 21 9.33 1.53 9.83
N SER A 22 9.83 1.65 8.61
CA SER A 22 9.09 2.32 7.54
C SER A 22 8.26 1.24 6.87
N ALA A 23 6.99 1.50 6.60
CA ALA A 23 6.16 0.64 5.76
C ALA A 23 5.85 1.39 4.45
N HIS A 24 5.65 0.70 3.32
CA HIS A 24 5.11 1.39 2.15
C HIS A 24 3.72 1.92 2.52
N GLU A 25 3.41 3.13 2.06
CA GLU A 25 2.05 3.63 2.18
C GLU A 25 1.19 2.86 1.17
N GLN A 26 0.15 2.21 1.68
CA GLN A 26 -0.88 1.55 0.89
C GLN A 26 -1.49 2.55 -0.11
N LYS A 27 -1.53 2.17 -1.38
CA LYS A 27 -2.00 3.00 -2.49
C LYS A 27 -3.12 2.33 -3.27
N GLU A 28 -3.89 3.17 -3.93
CA GLU A 28 -4.85 2.78 -4.95
C GLU A 28 -4.32 3.23 -6.32
N PHE A 29 -4.06 2.28 -7.21
CA PHE A 29 -3.66 2.54 -8.58
C PHE A 29 -4.86 2.47 -9.51
N THR A 30 -5.24 3.62 -10.08
CA THR A 30 -6.42 3.72 -10.95
C THR A 30 -6.12 3.28 -12.38
N VAL A 31 -6.99 2.43 -12.91
CA VAL A 31 -7.05 2.03 -14.32
C VAL A 31 -8.39 2.47 -14.90
N ILE A 32 -8.35 3.29 -15.94
CA ILE A 32 -9.54 3.79 -16.62
C ILE A 32 -9.88 2.84 -17.78
N LEU A 33 -11.09 2.31 -17.80
CA LEU A 33 -11.55 1.42 -18.86
C LEU A 33 -12.29 2.23 -19.91
N LEU A 34 -11.73 2.26 -21.12
CA LEU A 34 -12.23 3.00 -22.28
C LEU A 34 -12.65 2.03 -23.38
N ASP A 35 -13.28 2.56 -24.43
CA ASP A 35 -13.74 1.78 -25.57
C ASP A 35 -12.64 1.02 -26.33
N GLU A 36 -11.44 1.59 -26.36
CA GLU A 36 -10.24 1.01 -26.97
C GLU A 36 -9.43 0.12 -25.99
N GLY A 37 -9.87 -0.03 -24.75
CA GLY A 37 -9.22 -0.83 -23.72
C GLY A 37 -8.80 -0.05 -22.46
N PRO A 38 -8.04 -0.69 -21.56
CA PRO A 38 -7.60 -0.07 -20.30
C PRO A 38 -6.49 0.96 -20.50
N LEU A 39 -6.52 2.03 -19.69
CA LEU A 39 -5.51 3.07 -19.61
C LEU A 39 -5.06 3.28 -18.14
N PRO A 40 -3.77 3.03 -17.80
CA PRO A 40 -2.73 2.50 -18.69
C PRO A 40 -3.04 1.07 -19.14
N SER A 41 -2.32 0.55 -20.14
CA SER A 41 -2.48 -0.82 -20.64
C SER A 41 -1.83 -1.89 -19.74
N GLY A 42 -1.27 -1.48 -18.61
CA GLY A 42 -0.56 -2.34 -17.66
C GLY A 42 0.22 -1.53 -16.64
N VAL A 43 0.76 -2.22 -15.63
CA VAL A 43 1.54 -1.64 -14.54
C VAL A 43 2.88 -2.36 -14.43
N GLY A 44 3.97 -1.60 -14.54
CA GLY A 44 5.33 -2.14 -14.46
C GLY A 44 5.80 -2.36 -13.02
N GLU A 45 6.99 -2.93 -12.90
CA GLU A 45 7.63 -3.25 -11.60
C GLU A 45 7.87 -1.99 -10.75
N GLY A 46 7.83 -2.16 -9.43
CA GLY A 46 8.14 -1.12 -8.45
C GLY A 46 7.04 -0.07 -8.25
N ILE A 47 5.88 -0.25 -8.86
CA ILE A 47 4.71 0.63 -8.69
C ILE A 47 3.75 0.06 -7.63
N LEU A 48 3.46 -1.24 -7.71
CA LEU A 48 2.51 -1.93 -6.85
C LEU A 48 3.25 -2.85 -5.88
N PHE A 49 2.76 -2.90 -4.64
CA PHE A 49 3.26 -3.77 -3.59
C PHE A 49 2.10 -4.52 -2.91
N GLU A 50 2.42 -5.58 -2.17
CA GLU A 50 1.43 -6.30 -1.36
C GLU A 50 0.70 -5.36 -0.41
N GLY A 51 -0.62 -5.37 -0.45
CA GLY A 51 -1.49 -4.46 0.28
C GLY A 51 -2.05 -3.32 -0.57
N ASP A 52 -1.47 -3.01 -1.73
CA ASP A 52 -2.03 -2.01 -2.65
C ASP A 52 -3.36 -2.48 -3.29
N TYR A 53 -4.05 -1.56 -3.93
CA TYR A 53 -5.27 -1.83 -4.68
C TYR A 53 -5.13 -1.44 -6.16
N LEU A 54 -5.74 -2.23 -7.03
CA LEU A 54 -6.10 -1.81 -8.38
C LEU A 54 -7.55 -1.34 -8.40
N PHE A 55 -7.77 -0.10 -8.83
CA PHE A 55 -9.10 0.48 -8.97
C PHE A 55 -9.46 0.64 -10.45
N PHE A 56 -10.33 -0.23 -10.93
CA PHE A 56 -10.82 -0.21 -12.30
C PHE A 56 -12.09 0.62 -12.38
N ARG A 57 -12.10 1.66 -13.22
CA ARG A 57 -13.27 2.52 -13.42
C ARG A 57 -13.73 2.44 -14.87
N ASN A 58 -14.96 2.00 -15.09
CA ASN A 58 -15.58 2.13 -16.41
C ASN A 58 -15.81 3.62 -16.73
N HIS A 59 -15.13 4.12 -17.76
CA HIS A 59 -15.31 5.48 -18.27
C HIS A 59 -15.57 5.48 -19.78
N ASP A 60 -16.14 4.40 -20.29
CA ASP A 60 -16.61 4.30 -21.67
C ASP A 60 -17.70 5.36 -21.94
N SER A 61 -17.63 5.98 -23.11
CA SER A 61 -18.55 7.05 -23.50
C SER A 61 -19.82 6.52 -24.18
N ARG A 62 -19.84 5.23 -24.54
CA ARG A 62 -20.96 4.59 -25.24
C ARG A 62 -21.98 4.09 -24.22
N ASP A 63 -23.23 4.51 -24.39
CA ASP A 63 -24.32 4.07 -23.52
C ASP A 63 -24.49 2.55 -23.59
N SER A 64 -24.65 1.89 -22.45
CA SER A 64 -24.74 0.43 -22.29
C SER A 64 -23.45 -0.37 -22.53
N ALA A 65 -22.30 0.29 -22.73
CA ALA A 65 -21.03 -0.42 -22.71
C ALA A 65 -20.70 -0.90 -21.29
N ARG A 66 -20.34 -2.18 -21.16
CA ARG A 66 -19.99 -2.78 -19.87
C ARG A 66 -18.61 -3.38 -19.94
N HIS A 67 -17.91 -3.30 -18.82
CA HIS A 67 -16.54 -3.79 -18.71
C HIS A 67 -16.44 -4.78 -17.56
N ARG A 68 -15.61 -5.81 -17.67
CA ARG A 68 -15.19 -6.62 -16.52
C ARG A 68 -13.73 -6.96 -16.62
N VAL A 69 -13.11 -7.26 -15.49
CA VAL A 69 -11.72 -7.72 -15.42
C VAL A 69 -11.72 -9.13 -14.88
N LEU A 70 -11.10 -10.02 -15.63
CA LEU A 70 -10.80 -11.38 -15.21
C LEU A 70 -9.32 -11.47 -14.86
N ILE A 71 -8.99 -12.10 -13.73
CA ILE A 71 -7.63 -12.21 -13.22
C ILE A 71 -7.27 -13.68 -13.09
N ASP A 72 -6.21 -14.08 -13.78
CA ASP A 72 -5.56 -15.38 -13.67
C ASP A 72 -4.67 -15.35 -12.43
N ALA A 73 -5.19 -15.89 -11.32
CA ALA A 73 -4.56 -15.76 -10.01
C ALA A 73 -3.46 -16.81 -9.77
N ASP A 74 -3.59 -17.98 -10.38
CA ASP A 74 -2.63 -19.10 -10.24
C ASP A 74 -1.63 -19.20 -11.40
N GLY A 75 -1.84 -18.42 -12.46
CA GLY A 75 -0.93 -18.27 -13.59
C GLY A 75 -1.02 -19.42 -14.59
N ASP A 76 -2.15 -20.14 -14.64
CA ASP A 76 -2.33 -21.28 -15.55
C ASP A 76 -2.74 -20.90 -16.98
N GLY A 77 -2.99 -19.60 -17.22
CA GLY A 77 -3.38 -19.03 -18.49
C GLY A 77 -4.88 -19.12 -18.78
N THR A 78 -5.68 -19.55 -17.81
CA THR A 78 -7.15 -19.52 -17.84
C THR A 78 -7.69 -18.49 -16.85
N PHE A 79 -8.98 -18.18 -16.96
CA PHE A 79 -9.63 -17.12 -16.18
C PHE A 79 -10.96 -17.59 -15.55
N GLU A 80 -11.22 -18.90 -15.55
CA GLU A 80 -12.47 -19.51 -15.11
C GLU A 80 -12.25 -20.58 -14.01
N GLY A 81 -11.08 -20.54 -13.36
CA GLY A 81 -10.70 -21.37 -12.23
C GLY A 81 -11.38 -20.97 -10.93
N VAL A 82 -11.24 -21.83 -9.91
CA VAL A 82 -11.77 -21.56 -8.56
C VAL A 82 -10.98 -20.50 -7.81
N ASP A 83 -9.72 -20.32 -8.20
CA ASP A 83 -8.79 -19.36 -7.62
C ASP A 83 -8.78 -18.04 -8.42
N ASP A 84 -9.38 -18.02 -9.62
CA ASP A 84 -9.47 -16.84 -10.47
C ASP A 84 -10.52 -15.84 -9.98
N ILE A 85 -10.33 -14.58 -10.35
CA ILE A 85 -11.18 -13.48 -9.91
C ILE A 85 -11.94 -12.90 -11.10
N ASP A 86 -13.27 -12.83 -11.00
CA ASP A 86 -14.15 -12.03 -11.86
C ASP A 86 -14.65 -10.82 -11.06
N THR A 87 -14.34 -9.61 -11.51
CA THR A 87 -14.81 -8.37 -10.87
C THR A 87 -16.32 -8.15 -11.03
N GLY A 88 -16.99 -8.94 -11.86
CA GLY A 88 -18.32 -8.68 -12.38
C GLY A 88 -18.33 -7.57 -13.41
N TRP A 89 -19.46 -7.45 -14.12
CA TRP A 89 -19.69 -6.39 -15.08
C TRP A 89 -19.84 -5.03 -14.39
N MET A 90 -19.18 -4.03 -14.94
CA MET A 90 -19.21 -2.63 -14.55
C MET A 90 -19.90 -1.82 -15.62
N ASP A 91 -20.98 -1.14 -15.27
CA ASP A 91 -21.70 -0.21 -16.13
C ASP A 91 -20.98 1.14 -16.22
N THR A 92 -21.27 1.94 -17.25
CA THR A 92 -20.68 3.28 -17.40
C THR A 92 -21.07 4.20 -16.24
N SER A 93 -22.33 4.07 -15.79
CA SER A 93 -22.88 4.80 -14.65
C SER A 93 -24.02 4.02 -14.01
N CYS A 94 -24.23 4.25 -12.72
CA CYS A 94 -25.37 3.74 -11.98
C CYS A 94 -26.32 4.88 -11.63
N GLU A 95 -27.61 4.70 -11.89
CA GLU A 95 -28.61 5.69 -11.53
C GLU A 95 -28.71 5.80 -10.00
N THR A 96 -28.87 7.03 -9.50
CA THR A 96 -29.01 7.31 -8.08
C THR A 96 -30.31 8.06 -7.82
N ASN A 97 -30.90 7.85 -6.65
CA ASN A 97 -32.07 8.57 -6.19
C ASN A 97 -31.72 10.00 -5.73
N GLU A 98 -32.72 10.76 -5.30
CA GLU A 98 -32.56 12.14 -4.81
C GLU A 98 -31.60 12.28 -3.61
N THR A 99 -31.35 11.19 -2.87
CA THR A 99 -30.42 11.15 -1.73
C THR A 99 -29.02 10.67 -2.10
N GLY A 100 -28.75 10.39 -3.38
CA GLY A 100 -27.47 9.89 -3.87
C GLY A 100 -27.22 8.40 -3.62
N HIS A 101 -28.24 7.64 -3.21
CA HIS A 101 -28.14 6.18 -3.11
C HIS A 101 -28.44 5.57 -4.48
N LYS A 102 -27.80 4.45 -4.80
CA LYS A 102 -28.07 3.74 -6.05
C LYS A 102 -29.52 3.28 -6.10
N LEU A 103 -30.14 3.35 -7.27
CA LEU A 103 -31.46 2.74 -7.51
C LEU A 103 -31.37 1.23 -7.67
N ASP A 104 -30.24 0.76 -8.18
CA ASP A 104 -29.87 -0.64 -8.29
C ASP A 104 -28.60 -0.89 -7.48
N GLU A 105 -28.70 -1.71 -6.45
CA GLU A 105 -27.58 -2.06 -5.57
C GLU A 105 -26.56 -2.96 -6.27
N ASP A 106 -27.01 -3.76 -7.24
CA ASP A 106 -26.15 -4.67 -8.01
C ASP A 106 -25.41 -3.93 -9.13
N CYS A 107 -25.86 -2.72 -9.50
CA CYS A 107 -25.13 -1.87 -10.43
C CYS A 107 -23.82 -1.41 -9.81
N GLN A 108 -22.72 -1.70 -10.48
CA GLN A 108 -21.39 -1.18 -10.15
C GLN A 108 -20.79 -0.50 -11.36
N ALA A 109 -20.07 0.58 -11.14
CA ALA A 109 -19.42 1.33 -12.22
C ALA A 109 -17.88 1.28 -12.12
N ALA A 110 -17.38 0.62 -11.06
CA ALA A 110 -15.98 0.43 -10.76
C ALA A 110 -15.80 -0.84 -9.95
N ALA A 111 -14.60 -1.42 -10.00
CA ALA A 111 -14.19 -2.56 -9.21
C ALA A 111 -12.87 -2.24 -8.49
N LEU A 112 -12.74 -2.76 -7.27
CA LEU A 112 -11.54 -2.62 -6.46
C LEU A 112 -10.96 -4.01 -6.19
N VAL A 113 -9.70 -4.20 -6.54
CA VAL A 113 -8.98 -5.47 -6.36
C VAL A 113 -7.86 -5.24 -5.36
N HIS A 114 -7.93 -5.91 -4.21
CA HIS A 114 -6.89 -5.87 -3.19
C HIS A 114 -5.77 -6.85 -3.54
N LEU A 115 -4.54 -6.37 -3.59
CA LEU A 115 -3.36 -7.17 -3.92
C LEU A 115 -2.81 -7.80 -2.64
N SER A 116 -3.40 -8.93 -2.22
CA SER A 116 -2.99 -9.58 -0.98
C SER A 116 -3.21 -11.09 -1.02
N PRO A 117 -2.48 -11.87 -0.20
CA PRO A 117 -2.74 -13.29 -0.05
C PRO A 117 -4.17 -13.62 0.40
N GLU A 118 -4.86 -12.70 1.09
CA GLU A 118 -6.24 -12.88 1.54
C GLU A 118 -7.25 -12.96 0.39
N THR A 119 -6.93 -12.33 -0.75
CA THR A 119 -7.73 -12.38 -1.98
C THR A 119 -7.25 -13.45 -2.95
N GLY A 120 -6.32 -14.32 -2.54
CA GLY A 120 -5.73 -15.36 -3.39
C GLY A 120 -4.64 -14.84 -4.33
N LEU A 121 -4.31 -13.56 -4.29
CA LEU A 121 -3.28 -12.96 -5.12
C LEU A 121 -1.95 -13.01 -4.36
N LEU A 122 -0.92 -13.62 -4.98
CA LEU A 122 0.45 -13.61 -4.46
C LEU A 122 1.35 -12.68 -5.27
N PRO A 123 2.34 -12.00 -4.65
CA PRO A 123 3.26 -11.12 -5.36
C PRO A 123 3.88 -11.79 -6.58
N SER A 124 3.57 -11.26 -7.76
CA SER A 124 3.87 -11.89 -9.05
C SER A 124 3.54 -10.96 -10.23
N ASN A 125 3.75 -11.49 -11.44
CA ASN A 125 3.21 -10.93 -12.68
C ASN A 125 1.77 -11.41 -12.86
N LEU A 126 0.81 -10.56 -12.51
CA LEU A 126 -0.60 -10.82 -12.73
C LEU A 126 -0.94 -10.69 -14.21
N THR A 127 -1.63 -11.70 -14.72
CA THR A 127 -2.20 -11.70 -16.06
C THR A 127 -3.70 -11.45 -15.94
N MET A 128 -4.21 -10.48 -16.69
CA MET A 128 -5.62 -10.10 -16.64
C MET A 128 -6.19 -9.98 -18.06
N SER A 129 -7.48 -10.27 -18.19
CA SER A 129 -8.28 -10.02 -19.39
C SER A 129 -9.35 -8.99 -19.09
N VAL A 130 -9.23 -7.82 -19.70
CA VAL A 130 -10.27 -6.78 -19.67
C VAL A 130 -11.24 -7.07 -20.80
N GLN A 131 -12.47 -7.44 -20.44
CA GLN A 131 -13.53 -7.70 -21.41
C GLN A 131 -14.46 -6.50 -21.52
N ILE A 132 -14.77 -6.12 -22.76
CA ILE A 132 -15.69 -5.05 -23.11
C ILE A 132 -16.87 -5.65 -23.84
N GLU A 133 -18.08 -5.45 -23.32
CA GLU A 133 -19.32 -5.83 -23.98
C GLU A 133 -20.04 -4.57 -24.46
N TYR A 134 -20.36 -4.54 -25.75
CA TYR A 134 -21.15 -3.48 -26.37
C TYR A 134 -22.02 -4.02 -27.49
N GLU A 135 -23.33 -3.77 -27.44
CA GLU A 135 -24.32 -4.25 -28.43
C GLU A 135 -24.27 -5.77 -28.70
N GLY A 136 -23.90 -6.56 -27.69
CA GLY A 136 -23.76 -8.02 -27.78
C GLY A 136 -22.48 -8.51 -28.45
N ALA A 137 -21.56 -7.61 -28.83
CA ALA A 137 -20.20 -7.94 -29.19
C ALA A 137 -19.29 -7.91 -27.96
N LEU A 138 -18.34 -8.84 -27.88
CA LEU A 138 -17.36 -8.92 -26.82
C LEU A 138 -15.95 -8.71 -27.40
N ALA A 139 -15.22 -7.76 -26.83
CA ALA A 139 -13.81 -7.51 -27.12
C ALA A 139 -12.97 -7.82 -25.87
N GLU A 140 -11.74 -8.27 -26.07
CA GLU A 140 -10.83 -8.63 -24.98
C GLU A 140 -9.51 -7.90 -25.15
N HIS A 141 -9.03 -7.32 -24.05
CA HIS A 141 -7.77 -6.60 -24.00
C HIS A 141 -6.89 -7.19 -22.89
N PRO A 142 -5.67 -7.63 -23.20
CA PRO A 142 -4.76 -8.11 -22.18
C PRO A 142 -4.31 -6.94 -21.30
N PHE A 143 -4.20 -7.18 -20.00
CA PHE A 143 -3.63 -6.24 -19.04
C PHE A 143 -2.67 -7.00 -18.12
N TYR A 144 -1.51 -6.41 -17.87
CA TYR A 144 -0.47 -7.02 -17.05
C TYR A 144 -0.11 -6.10 -15.91
N ALA A 145 0.01 -6.63 -14.70
CA ALA A 145 0.48 -5.89 -13.54
C ALA A 145 1.56 -6.68 -12.82
N ASN A 146 2.72 -6.05 -12.59
CA ASN A 146 3.70 -6.58 -11.66
C ASN A 146 3.46 -5.94 -10.29
N TYR A 147 3.37 -6.76 -9.25
CA TYR A 147 3.43 -6.27 -7.89
C TYR A 147 4.36 -7.12 -7.03
N ALA A 148 5.08 -6.45 -6.14
CA ALA A 148 6.14 -7.03 -5.34
C ALA A 148 5.71 -7.24 -3.88
N LEU A 149 6.51 -8.02 -3.15
CA LEU A 149 6.36 -8.13 -1.71
C LEU A 149 6.69 -6.79 -1.05
N ASP A 150 5.98 -6.47 0.01
CA ASP A 150 6.25 -5.27 0.80
C ASP A 150 7.37 -5.52 1.81
N GLU A 151 8.63 -5.41 1.36
CA GLU A 151 9.81 -5.66 2.20
C GLU A 151 10.23 -4.42 3.00
N HIS A 152 10.26 -4.56 4.33
CA HIS A 152 10.76 -3.55 5.26
C HIS A 152 12.04 -4.01 5.94
N ASP A 153 13.18 -3.52 5.45
CA ASP A 153 14.45 -3.74 6.12
C ASP A 153 14.51 -2.94 7.42
N SER A 154 14.75 -3.64 8.54
CA SER A 154 15.20 -2.99 9.77
C SER A 154 16.60 -2.44 9.52
N VAL A 155 16.74 -1.11 9.42
CA VAL A 155 18.02 -0.41 9.24
C VAL A 155 19.05 -0.92 10.25
N THR A 156 19.90 -1.86 9.85
CA THR A 156 20.94 -2.46 10.71
C THR A 156 22.32 -2.39 10.08
N GLU A 157 22.47 -2.09 8.78
CA GLU A 157 23.80 -1.94 8.16
C GLU A 157 23.92 -0.68 7.28
N PRO A 158 25.13 -0.07 7.22
CA PRO A 158 25.37 1.09 6.38
C PRO A 158 25.50 0.65 4.92
N SER A 159 24.51 1.01 4.09
CA SER A 159 24.54 0.82 2.64
C SER A 159 25.24 1.99 1.95
N ASP A 160 26.11 1.70 0.98
CA ASP A 160 26.96 2.64 0.21
C ASP A 160 26.19 3.44 -0.86
N GLN A 161 24.87 3.58 -0.73
CA GLN A 161 24.01 4.29 -1.68
C GLN A 161 23.86 5.78 -1.31
N PRO A 162 23.69 6.67 -2.31
CA PRO A 162 23.54 8.10 -2.06
C PRO A 162 22.31 8.38 -1.18
N VAL A 163 22.62 8.85 0.03
CA VAL A 163 21.75 9.20 1.15
C VAL A 163 20.45 9.92 0.69
N PRO A 164 19.29 9.24 0.69
CA PRO A 164 17.99 9.87 0.48
C PRO A 164 17.66 10.84 1.63
N GLU A 165 16.74 11.80 1.40
CA GLU A 165 16.36 12.84 2.38
C GLU A 165 15.96 12.30 3.77
N GLU A 166 15.47 11.05 3.80
CA GLU A 166 15.10 10.28 4.99
C GLU A 166 16.27 9.96 5.94
N HIS A 167 17.46 9.70 5.41
CA HIS A 167 18.64 9.43 6.24
C HIS A 167 19.03 10.62 7.11
N ARG A 168 18.70 11.86 6.70
CA ARG A 168 18.93 13.05 7.53
C ARG A 168 18.17 12.96 8.85
N ALA A 169 16.95 12.41 8.83
CA ALA A 169 16.14 12.22 10.02
C ALA A 169 16.74 11.13 10.93
N ALA A 170 17.24 10.03 10.37
CA ALA A 170 17.90 8.97 11.13
C ALA A 170 19.19 9.47 11.81
N TYR A 171 20.05 10.21 11.09
CA TYR A 171 21.25 10.83 11.67
C TYR A 171 20.91 11.85 12.76
N LEU A 172 19.90 12.70 12.55
CA LEU A 172 19.45 13.66 13.57
C LEU A 172 18.92 12.95 14.81
N ARG A 173 18.17 11.84 14.67
CA ARG A 173 17.73 11.02 15.80
C ARG A 173 18.91 10.45 16.58
N SER A 174 19.90 9.87 15.90
CA SER A 174 21.11 9.34 16.55
C SER A 174 21.88 10.42 17.33
N LEU A 175 21.99 11.63 16.78
CA LEU A 175 22.61 12.77 17.46
C LEU A 175 21.81 13.23 18.69
N ILE A 176 20.48 13.27 18.59
CA ILE A 176 19.59 13.59 19.70
C ILE A 176 19.77 12.55 20.82
N VAL A 177 19.74 11.25 20.50
CA VAL A 177 19.92 10.17 21.47
C VAL A 177 21.27 10.29 22.18
N LEU A 178 22.36 10.50 21.43
CA LEU A 178 23.70 10.65 22.01
C LEU A 178 23.80 11.87 22.93
N SER A 179 23.19 13.00 22.54
CA SER A 179 23.17 14.22 23.36
C SER A 179 22.36 14.05 24.65
N LEU A 180 21.20 13.37 24.57
CA LEU A 180 20.34 13.11 25.73
C LEU A 180 21.01 12.14 26.70
N PHE A 181 21.71 11.13 26.20
CA PHE A 181 22.49 10.21 27.02
C PHE A 181 23.61 10.94 27.78
N GLY A 182 24.35 11.82 27.09
CA GLY A 182 25.39 12.65 27.69
C GLY A 182 24.86 13.61 28.75
N ALA A 183 23.80 14.36 28.43
CA ALA A 183 23.16 15.29 29.36
C ALA A 183 22.58 14.59 30.60
N SER A 184 21.99 13.41 30.40
CA SER A 184 21.49 12.59 31.49
C SER A 184 22.60 12.09 32.43
N PHE A 185 23.76 11.71 31.88
CA PHE A 185 24.91 11.27 32.69
C PHE A 185 25.45 12.42 33.56
N ILE A 186 25.49 13.64 33.00
CA ILE A 186 25.88 14.86 33.71
C ILE A 186 24.87 15.21 34.81
N LEU A 187 23.57 15.15 34.50
CA LEU A 187 22.50 15.42 35.48
C LEU A 187 22.51 14.40 36.62
N LEU A 188 22.78 13.12 36.33
CA LEU A 188 22.90 12.08 37.35
C LEU A 188 24.11 12.29 38.27
N LYS A 189 25.23 12.77 37.72
CA LYS A 189 26.42 13.16 38.51
C LYS A 189 26.12 14.33 39.45
N LEU A 190 25.41 15.35 38.95
CA LEU A 190 25.04 16.54 39.74
C LEU A 190 24.04 16.22 40.85
N LEU A 191 23.03 15.38 40.59
CA LEU A 191 22.06 14.96 41.62
C LEU A 191 22.68 14.05 42.69
N CYS A 192 23.74 13.31 42.36
CA CYS A 192 24.43 12.43 43.31
C CYS A 192 25.45 13.20 44.17
N SER A 193 26.06 14.28 43.65
CA SER A 193 27.01 15.08 44.43
C SER A 193 26.32 15.94 45.50
N THR A 194 25.06 16.31 45.28
CA THR A 194 24.25 17.06 46.26
C THR A 194 23.78 16.23 47.45
N GLU A 195 23.84 14.89 47.37
CA GLU A 195 23.53 13.99 48.49
C GLU A 195 24.76 13.72 49.40
N GLU A 196 25.97 14.11 48.99
CA GLU A 196 27.21 13.95 49.79
C GLU A 196 27.62 15.22 50.57
N GLU A 197 26.89 16.32 50.43
CA GLU A 197 27.16 17.62 51.11
C GLU A 197 26.21 17.96 52.29
N GLU A 198 25.38 17.02 52.76
CA GLU A 198 24.60 17.16 54.01
C GLU A 198 25.10 16.25 55.14
#